data_AF-A0A3D9KM59-F1
#
_entry.id   AF-A0A3D9KM59-F1
#
_cell.length_a   1.000
_cell.length_b   1.000
_cell.length_c   1.000
_cell.angle_alpha   90.00
_cell.angle_beta   90.00
_cell.angle_gamma   90.00
#
_symmetry.space_group_name_H-M   'P 1'
#
loop_
_entity.id
_entity.type
_entity.pdbx_description
1 polymer ?
#
loop_
_entity_poly.entity_id
_entity_poly.type
_entity_poly.pdbx_seq_one_letter_code
_entity_poly.pdbx_strand_id
1 'polypeptide(L)'
;MNFNLLPAPMGGGFRMEGYWVWCGSVVKDEEGRFHMFASRWPTWLPMHPGWIVASEIVRAVADTPEGPYHFQEVVLPANVESGVSARSIGNAT
;
A
#
# COMPACT_ATOMS: atom_id res chain seq x y z
N MET A 1 -24.68 -12.59 17.36
CA MET A 1 -23.85 -12.73 16.14
C MET A 1 -22.50 -13.25 16.56
N ASN A 2 -22.07 -14.41 16.05
CA ASN A 2 -20.74 -14.96 16.31
C ASN A 2 -19.77 -14.41 15.25
N PHE A 3 -18.85 -13.54 15.66
CA PHE A 3 -17.75 -13.10 14.79
C PHE A 3 -16.62 -14.12 14.85
N ASN A 4 -16.64 -15.08 13.93
CA ASN A 4 -15.49 -15.94 13.68
C ASN A 4 -14.55 -15.20 12.73
N LEU A 5 -13.55 -14.51 13.30
CA LEU A 5 -12.45 -13.97 12.51
C LEU A 5 -11.63 -15.15 11.99
N LEU A 6 -11.63 -15.33 10.66
CA LEU A 6 -10.76 -16.31 10.03
C LEU A 6 -9.30 -15.81 10.11
N PRO A 7 -8.31 -16.72 10.25
CA PRO A 7 -6.91 -16.34 10.20
C PRO A 7 -6.57 -15.61 8.89
N ALA A 8 -5.72 -14.60 8.98
CA ALA A 8 -5.19 -13.95 7.78
C ALA A 8 -4.42 -14.98 6.93
N PRO A 9 -4.64 -15.02 5.60
CA PRO A 9 -3.91 -15.94 4.73
C PRO A 9 -2.40 -15.73 4.80
N MET A 10 -1.66 -16.81 5.01
CA MET A 10 -0.19 -16.76 4.98
C MET A 10 0.27 -16.47 3.54
N GLY A 11 1.04 -15.39 3.35
CA GLY A 11 1.51 -14.95 2.04
C GLY A 11 0.57 -14.02 1.29
N GLY A 12 -0.57 -13.65 1.89
CA GLY A 12 -1.42 -12.58 1.38
C GLY A 12 -0.83 -11.18 1.60
N GLY A 13 -1.50 -10.17 1.05
CA GLY A 13 -1.16 -8.76 1.18
C GLY A 13 -0.08 -8.31 0.20
N PHE A 14 0.53 -7.18 0.53
CA PHE A 14 1.56 -6.55 -0.28
C PHE A 14 2.82 -6.36 0.54
N ARG A 15 3.96 -6.83 0.02
CA ARG A 15 5.27 -6.64 0.63
C ARG A 15 6.30 -6.34 -0.44
N MET A 16 7.20 -5.41 -0.13
CA MET A 16 8.38 -5.14 -0.94
C MET A 16 9.62 -5.21 -0.04
N GLU A 17 10.58 -6.05 -0.42
CA GLU A 17 11.86 -6.12 0.29
C GLU A 17 12.60 -4.79 0.15
N GLY A 18 13.22 -4.32 1.24
CA GLY A 18 13.91 -3.03 1.28
C GLY A 18 12.99 -1.81 1.44
N TYR A 19 11.67 -2.00 1.57
CA TYR A 19 10.72 -0.91 1.79
C TYR A 19 9.81 -1.15 3.00
N TRP A 20 9.59 -0.08 3.76
CA TRP A 20 8.38 0.04 4.57
C TRP A 20 7.21 0.23 3.61
N VAL A 21 6.11 -0.48 3.85
CA VAL A 21 4.86 -0.34 3.10
C VAL A 21 3.74 -0.09 4.10
N TRP A 22 2.96 0.95 3.90
CA TRP A 22 1.94 1.40 4.84
C TRP A 22 0.74 2.03 4.14
N CYS A 23 -0.38 2.18 4.87
CA CYS A 23 -1.61 2.81 4.39
C CYS A 23 -2.12 2.24 3.05
N GLY A 24 -2.18 0.91 2.92
CA GLY A 24 -2.75 0.27 1.74
C GLY A 24 -4.27 0.48 1.63
N SER A 25 -4.74 0.95 0.48
CA SER A 25 -6.16 1.00 0.10
C SER A 25 -6.38 0.24 -1.19
N VAL A 26 -7.45 -0.55 -1.26
CA VAL A 26 -7.72 -1.45 -2.38
C VAL A 26 -9.00 -1.03 -3.10
N VAL A 27 -8.94 -0.96 -4.43
CA VAL A 27 -10.10 -0.81 -5.31
C VAL A 27 -10.18 -1.99 -6.27
N LYS A 28 -11.39 -2.42 -6.61
CA LYS A 28 -11.63 -3.47 -7.62
C LYS A 28 -11.98 -2.81 -8.95
N ASP A 29 -11.34 -3.24 -10.04
CA ASP A 29 -11.66 -2.76 -11.38
C ASP A 29 -12.84 -3.52 -12.02
N GLU A 30 -13.28 -3.08 -13.19
CA GLU A 30 -14.38 -3.70 -13.95
C GLU A 30 -14.02 -5.10 -14.47
N GLU A 31 -12.74 -5.39 -14.65
CA GLU A 31 -12.21 -6.69 -15.08
C GLU A 31 -12.10 -7.70 -13.92
N GLY A 32 -12.34 -7.24 -12.69
CA GLY A 32 -12.35 -8.06 -11.49
C GLY A 32 -11.03 -8.12 -10.73
N ARG A 33 -10.00 -7.39 -11.14
CA ARG A 33 -8.70 -7.32 -10.48
C ARG A 33 -8.69 -6.29 -9.35
N PHE A 34 -7.86 -6.55 -8.36
CA PHE A 34 -7.70 -5.70 -7.18
C PHE A 34 -6.45 -4.85 -7.32
N HIS A 35 -6.61 -3.52 -7.25
CA HIS A 35 -5.53 -2.55 -7.28
C HIS A 35 -5.34 -1.98 -5.88
N MET A 36 -4.19 -2.26 -5.28
CA MET A 36 -3.77 -1.66 -4.01
C MET A 36 -2.91 -0.43 -4.28
N PHE A 37 -3.27 0.69 -3.67
CA PHE A 37 -2.44 1.88 -3.56
C PHE A 37 -1.86 1.94 -2.15
N ALA A 38 -0.54 2.06 -2.03
CA ALA A 38 0.13 2.10 -0.73
C ALA A 38 1.25 3.15 -0.71
N SER A 39 1.52 3.69 0.47
CA SER A 39 2.74 4.47 0.70
C SER A 39 3.91 3.52 0.92
N ARG A 40 5.06 3.81 0.31
CA ARG A 40 6.31 3.12 0.62
C ARG A 40 7.47 4.09 0.80
N TRP A 41 8.44 3.71 1.63
CA TRP A 41 9.74 4.39 1.73
C TRP A 41 10.83 3.38 2.10
N PRO A 42 12.10 3.64 1.77
CA PRO A 42 13.17 2.66 1.99
C PRO A 42 13.37 2.31 3.47
N THR A 43 13.69 1.05 3.78
CA THR A 43 13.89 0.59 5.17
C THR A 43 15.16 1.11 5.83
N TRP A 44 16.11 1.63 5.06
CA TRP A 44 17.28 2.32 5.61
C TRP A 44 16.90 3.66 6.28
N LEU A 45 15.70 4.19 5.99
CA LEU A 45 15.10 5.26 6.78
C LEU A 45 14.23 4.68 7.90
N PRO A 46 14.22 5.32 9.09
CA PRO A 46 13.34 4.90 10.17
C PRO A 46 11.87 5.07 9.76
N MET A 47 10.97 4.30 10.39
CA MET A 47 9.54 4.46 10.16
C MET A 47 9.11 5.93 10.35
N HIS A 48 9.44 6.55 11.48
CA HIS A 48 9.33 7.99 11.68
C HIS A 48 10.73 8.62 11.84
N PRO A 49 11.08 9.71 11.13
CA PRO A 49 10.29 10.49 10.19
C PRO A 49 10.44 10.06 8.71
N GLY A 50 10.91 8.84 8.42
CA GLY A 50 11.19 8.40 7.04
C GLY A 50 10.00 8.51 6.09
N TRP A 51 8.79 8.23 6.58
CA TRP A 51 7.57 8.40 5.77
C TRP A 51 7.27 9.87 5.41
N ILE A 52 7.82 10.86 6.13
CA ILE A 52 7.60 12.28 5.82
C ILE A 52 8.47 12.72 4.64
N VAL A 53 9.69 12.19 4.57
CA VAL A 53 10.74 12.73 3.69
C VAL A 53 10.94 11.94 2.40
N ALA A 54 10.51 10.68 2.36
CA ALA A 54 10.81 9.76 1.26
C ALA A 54 9.64 8.84 0.89
N SER A 55 8.40 9.19 1.24
CA SER A 55 7.24 8.41 0.85
C SER A 55 6.92 8.59 -0.63
N GLU A 56 6.68 7.46 -1.29
CA GLU A 56 6.12 7.35 -2.64
C GLU A 56 4.76 6.67 -2.56
N ILE A 57 3.83 6.99 -3.47
CA ILE A 57 2.63 6.18 -3.66
C ILE A 57 2.88 5.19 -4.77
N VAL A 58 2.61 3.92 -4.50
CA VAL A 58 2.73 2.83 -5.47
C VAL A 58 1.40 2.16 -5.72
N ARG A 59 1.26 1.57 -6.91
CA ARG A 59 0.17 0.66 -7.25
C ARG A 59 0.69 -0.76 -7.35
N ALA A 60 -0.03 -1.69 -6.74
CA ALA A 60 0.18 -3.12 -6.86
C ALA A 60 -1.14 -3.82 -7.22
N VAL A 61 -1.10 -4.96 -7.89
CA VAL A 61 -2.30 -5.66 -8.35
C VAL A 61 -2.33 -7.12 -7.91
N ALA A 62 -3.52 -7.64 -7.68
CA ALA A 62 -3.80 -9.03 -7.37
C ALA A 62 -5.10 -9.50 -8.02
N ASP A 63 -5.22 -10.81 -8.24
CA ASP A 63 -6.46 -11.44 -8.73
C ASP A 63 -7.47 -11.72 -7.60
N THR A 64 -7.00 -11.70 -6.35
CA THR A 64 -7.78 -11.93 -5.14
C THR A 64 -7.66 -10.73 -4.18
N PRO A 65 -8.70 -10.44 -3.36
CA PRO A 65 -8.65 -9.33 -2.41
C PRO A 65 -7.59 -9.53 -1.33
N GLU A 66 -7.22 -10.78 -1.02
CA GLU A 66 -6.19 -11.11 -0.05
C GLU A 66 -4.77 -11.06 -0.63
N GLY A 67 -4.59 -10.83 -1.93
CA GLY A 67 -3.28 -10.91 -2.58
C GLY A 67 -2.83 -12.36 -2.88
N PRO A 68 -1.56 -12.56 -3.27
CA PRO A 68 -0.45 -11.62 -3.17
C PRO A 68 -0.55 -10.46 -4.17
N TYR A 69 -0.25 -9.26 -3.70
CA TYR A 69 -0.17 -8.07 -4.55
C TYR A 69 1.21 -7.94 -5.18
N HIS A 70 1.22 -7.71 -6.49
CA HIS A 70 2.43 -7.53 -7.29
C HIS A 70 2.59 -6.06 -7.68
N PHE A 71 3.71 -5.45 -7.29
CA PHE A 71 4.06 -4.08 -7.66
C PHE A 71 3.96 -3.86 -9.17
N GLN A 72 3.32 -2.78 -9.57
CA GLN A 72 3.18 -2.36 -10.97
C GLN A 72 3.98 -1.10 -11.25
N GLU A 73 3.74 -0.04 -10.47
CA GLU A 73 4.33 1.26 -10.74
C GLU A 73 4.37 2.17 -9.52
N VAL A 74 5.19 3.22 -9.61
CA VAL A 74 5.13 4.39 -8.73
C VAL A 74 4.15 5.37 -9.34
N VAL A 75 3.04 5.62 -8.64
CA VAL A 75 1.97 6.54 -9.06
C VAL A 75 2.37 7.98 -8.74
N LEU A 76 2.96 8.19 -7.55
CA LEU A 76 3.47 9.49 -7.13
C LEU A 76 4.88 9.32 -6.54
N PRO A 77 5.90 9.94 -7.14
CA PRO A 77 7.27 9.88 -6.60
C PRO A 77 7.39 10.71 -5.32
N ALA A 78 8.47 10.48 -4.57
CA ALA A 78 8.80 11.29 -3.40
C ALA A 78 9.30 12.66 -3.87
N ASN A 79 8.43 13.67 -3.87
CA ASN A 79 8.80 15.05 -4.11
C ASN A 79 8.42 15.94 -2.91
N VAL A 80 9.39 16.71 -2.44
CA VAL A 80 9.26 17.61 -1.27
C VAL A 80 8.16 18.68 -1.43
N GLU A 81 7.77 19.01 -2.67
CA GLU A 81 6.72 19.99 -2.97
C GLU A 81 5.30 19.42 -2.93
N SER A 82 5.10 18.10 -3.15
CA SER A 82 3.75 17.52 -3.26
C SER A 82 3.11 17.20 -1.91
N GLY A 83 3.89 17.23 -0.83
CA GLY A 83 3.38 16.91 0.50
C GLY A 83 2.73 15.52 0.59
N VAL A 84 3.15 14.56 -0.24
CA VAL A 84 2.72 13.15 -0.23
C VAL A 84 3.27 12.46 1.02
N SER A 85 2.81 12.95 2.16
CA SER A 85 2.76 12.26 3.42
C SER A 85 1.59 11.28 3.33
N ALA A 86 1.66 10.14 4.02
CA ALA A 86 0.65 9.07 4.05
C ALA A 86 -0.80 9.51 4.44
N ARG A 87 -1.06 10.81 4.56
CA ARG A 87 -2.37 11.45 4.70
C ARG A 87 -3.29 11.28 3.49
N SER A 88 -2.75 11.05 2.29
CA SER A 88 -3.56 11.07 1.06
C SER A 88 -4.23 9.75 0.66
N ILE A 89 -3.98 8.64 1.38
CA ILE A 89 -4.64 7.34 1.10
C ILE A 89 -5.80 7.05 2.08
N GLY A 90 -6.14 8.02 2.95
CA GLY A 90 -7.39 7.98 3.69
C GLY A 90 -8.55 8.11 2.71
N ASN A 91 -9.28 7.02 2.48
CA ASN A 91 -10.55 7.03 1.79
C ASN A 91 -11.46 8.05 2.50
N ALA A 92 -11.66 9.22 1.90
CA ALA A 92 -12.66 10.17 2.34
C ALA A 92 -14.02 9.58 1.97
N THR A 93 -14.63 8.85 2.89
CA THR A 93 -16.10 8.76 2.98
C THR A 93 -16.70 10.12 3.28
#